data_AF-A0A660TRI4-F1
#
_entry.id   AF-A0A660TRI4-F1
#
_cell.length_a   1.000
_cell.length_b   1.000
_cell.length_c   1.000
_cell.angle_alpha   90.00
_cell.angle_beta   90.00
_cell.angle_gamma   90.00
#
_symmetry.space_group_name_H-M   'P 1'
#
loop_
_entity.id
_entity.type
_entity.pdbx_description
1 polymer ?
#
loop_
_entity_poly.entity_id
_entity_poly.type
_entity_poly.pdbx_seq_one_letter_code
_entity_poly.pdbx_strand_id
1 'polypeptide(L)' 'MILDIIRSTDPVPYREAYDRQKVLHARRVAGEIPDTLWLLEHPPVLTTGIRKDQSANILI' A
#
# COMPACT_ATOMS: atom_id res chain seq x y z
N MET A 1 6.68 22.87 -1.42
CA MET A 1 6.41 21.42 -1.53
C MET A 1 5.71 21.01 -0.24
N ILE A 2 4.47 20.54 -0.32
CA ILE A 2 3.66 20.14 0.84
C ILE A 2 3.54 18.61 0.76
N LEU A 3 3.71 17.95 1.92
CA LEU A 3 3.56 16.51 2.09
C LEU A 3 2.31 16.26 2.94
N ASP A 4 1.36 15.47 2.43
CA ASP A 4 0.21 14.98 3.19
C ASP A 4 0.59 13.69 3.94
N ILE A 5 0.34 13.65 5.24
CA ILE A 5 0.68 12.50 6.09
C ILE A 5 -0.61 11.89 6.61
N ILE A 6 -0.91 10.68 6.13
CA ILE A 6 -2.06 9.90 6.55
C ILE A 6 -1.58 8.83 7.53
N ARG A 7 -2.26 8.66 8.67
CA ARG A 7 -1.96 7.59 9.62
C ARG A 7 -3.22 6.77 9.89
N SER A 8 -3.14 5.46 9.65
CA SER A 8 -4.17 4.53 10.10
C SER A 8 -4.01 4.23 11.59
N THR A 9 -5.11 4.17 12.32
CA THR A 9 -5.14 3.78 13.74
C THR A 9 -5.20 2.27 13.95
N ASP A 10 -5.73 1.56 12.96
CA ASP A 10 -5.95 0.12 12.99
C ASP A 10 -5.25 -0.58 11.81
N PRO A 11 -4.91 -1.87 11.93
CA PRO A 11 -4.36 -2.64 10.81
C PRO A 11 -5.31 -2.64 9.61
N VAL A 12 -4.78 -2.30 8.44
CA VAL A 12 -5.53 -2.24 7.18
C VAL A 12 -5.30 -3.53 6.41
N PRO A 13 -6.34 -4.26 5.95
CA PRO A 13 -6.16 -5.43 5.08
C PRO A 13 -5.33 -5.08 3.83
N TYR A 14 -4.33 -5.90 3.51
CA TYR A 14 -3.38 -5.59 2.42
C TYR A 14 -4.05 -5.28 1.09
N ARG A 15 -5.11 -6.02 0.74
CA ARG A 15 -5.82 -5.82 -0.53
C ARG A 15 -6.50 -4.45 -0.61
N GLU A 16 -7.16 -4.05 0.48
CA GLU A 16 -7.82 -2.75 0.58
C GLU A 16 -6.79 -1.62 0.51
N ALA A 17 -5.69 -1.75 1.26
CA ALA A 17 -4.59 -0.79 1.23
C ALA A 17 -4.00 -0.65 -0.18
N TYR A 18 -3.81 -1.76 -0.89
CA TYR A 18 -3.28 -1.78 -2.25
C TYR A 18 -4.22 -1.09 -3.25
N ASP A 19 -5.53 -1.33 -3.15
CA ASP A 19 -6.49 -0.69 -4.04
C ASP A 19 -6.61 0.82 -3.73
N ARG A 20 -6.56 1.24 -2.45
CA ARG A 20 -6.46 2.66 -2.07
C ARG A 20 -5.15 3.30 -2.53
N GLN A 21 -4.03 2.58 -2.46
CA GLN A 21 -2.74 3.06 -2.94
C GLN A 21 -2.79 3.39 -4.44
N LYS A 22 -3.43 2.55 -5.27
CA LYS A 22 -3.62 2.84 -6.71
C LYS A 22 -4.43 4.11 -6.94
N VAL A 23 -5.50 4.33 -6.16
CA VAL A 23 -6.33 5.54 -6.26
C VAL A 23 -5.51 6.78 -5.89
N LEU A 24 -4.80 6.75 -4.76
CA LEU A 24 -3.94 7.86 -4.34
C LEU A 24 -2.84 8.16 -5.37
N HIS A 25 -2.21 7.10 -5.90
CA HIS A 25 -1.21 7.23 -6.95
C HIS A 25 -1.79 7.88 -8.21
N ALA A 26 -2.95 7.43 -8.69
CA ALA A 26 -3.59 8.01 -9.87
C ALA A 26 -3.90 9.49 -9.69
N ARG A 27 -4.48 9.87 -8.53
CA ARG A 27 -4.76 11.28 -8.20
C ARG A 27 -3.49 12.11 -8.09
N ARG A 28 -2.42 11.54 -7.54
CA ARG A 28 -1.13 12.23 -7.45
C ARG A 28 -0.53 12.49 -8.83
N VAL A 29 -0.54 11.48 -9.71
CA VAL A 29 -0.08 11.59 -11.10
C VAL A 29 -0.88 12.64 -11.87
N ALA A 30 -2.19 12.74 -11.62
CA ALA A 30 -3.06 13.76 -12.20
C ALA A 30 -2.86 15.17 -11.59
N GLY A 31 -2.02 15.31 -10.55
CA GLY A 31 -1.78 16.59 -9.88
C GLY A 31 -2.90 17.06 -8.96
N GLU A 32 -3.87 16.20 -8.64
CA GLU A 32 -5.05 16.53 -7.84
C GLU A 32 -4.77 16.59 -6.33
N ILE A 33 -3.71 15.94 -5.88
CA ILE A 33 -3.30 15.87 -4.48
C ILE A 33 -1.78 16.14 -4.34
N PRO A 34 -1.33 16.63 -3.17
CA PRO A 34 0.10 16.74 -2.85
C PRO A 34 0.76 15.37 -2.74
N ASP A 35 2.09 15.35 -2.63
CA ASP A 35 2.82 14.12 -2.28
C ASP A 35 2.25 13.56 -0.96
N THR A 36 2.11 12.24 -0.88
CA THR A 36 1.43 11.58 0.25
C THR A 36 2.31 10.52 0.87
N LEU A 37 2.48 10.57 2.19
CA LEU A 37 3.04 9.50 3.01
C LEU A 37 1.91 8.88 3.84
N TRP A 38 1.59 7.61 3.59
CA TRP A 38 0.60 6.88 4.38
C TRP A 38 1.28 5.84 5.27
N LEU A 39 1.20 6.05 6.58
CA LEU A 39 1.67 5.13 7.61
C LEU A 39 0.52 4.21 8.07
N LEU A 40 0.73 2.90 7.98
CA LEU A 40 -0.26 1.89 8.32
C LEU A 40 0.43 0.59 8.77
N GLU A 41 -0.36 -0.29 9.36
CA GLU A 41 0.00 -1.68 9.65
C GLU A 41 -0.91 -2.62 8.86
N HIS A 42 -0.50 -3.87 8.67
CA HIS A 42 -1.33 -4.91 8.07
C HIS A 42 -1.57 -6.04 9.09
N PRO A 43 -2.74 -6.70 9.05
CA PRO A 43 -2.86 -8.05 9.61
C PRO A 43 -1.80 -9.00 9.01
N PRO A 44 -1.48 -10.14 9.65
CA PRO A 44 -0.49 -11.08 9.15
C PRO A 44 -0.71 -11.42 7.66
N VAL A 45 0.27 -11.10 6.82
CA VAL A 45 0.19 -11.27 5.37
C VAL A 45 1.57 -11.54 4.80
N LEU A 46 1.65 -12.45 3.83
CA LEU A 46 2.83 -12.63 2.98
C LEU A 46 2.58 -12.02 1.61
N THR A 47 3.50 -11.19 1.16
CA THR A 47 3.45 -10.55 -0.15
C THR A 47 4.59 -11.05 -1.02
N THR A 48 4.25 -11.70 -2.14
CA THR A 48 5.24 -12.09 -3.15
C THR A 48 5.28 -11.04 -4.25
N GLY A 49 6.47 -10.48 -4.51
CA GLY A 49 6.66 -9.53 -5.61
C GLY A 49 6.44 -10.14 -7.00
N ILE A 50 6.73 -9.36 -8.05
CA ILE A 50 6.48 -9.69 -9.47
C ILE A 50 7.16 -10.99 -9.94
N ARG A 51 8.17 -11.50 -9.22
CA ARG A 51 8.79 -12.79 -9.53
C ARG A 51 7.80 -13.90 -9.16
N LYS A 52 7.09 -14.38 -10.19
CA LYS A 52 5.85 -15.17 -10.18
C LYS A 52 5.89 -16.55 -9.52
N ASP A 53 7.03 -17.06 -9.12
CA ASP A 53 7.12 -18.43 -8.58
C ASP A 53 8.05 -18.49 -7.37
N GLN A 54 7.56 -18.00 -6.23
CA GLN A 54 8.19 -18.18 -4.93
C GLN A 54 7.26 -18.90 -3.94
N SER A 55 6.05 -19.30 -4.34
CA SER A 55 5.16 -20.07 -3.48
C SER A 55 5.81 -21.38 -3.02
N ALA A 56 6.67 -21.99 -3.86
CA ALA A 56 7.45 -23.16 -3.49
C ALA A 56 8.46 -22.90 -2.34
N ASN A 57 8.82 -21.64 -2.07
CA ASN A 57 9.76 -21.22 -1.04
C ASN A 57 9.07 -20.65 0.22
N ILE A 58 7.73 -20.63 0.25
CA ILE A 58 6.95 -20.15 1.38
C ILE A 58 6.55 -21.37 2.22
N LEU A 59 7.09 -21.45 3.43
CA LEU A 59 6.72 -22.45 4.44
C LEU A 59 5.92 -21.73 5.53
N ILE A 60 4.61 -21.97 5.58
CA ILE A 60 3.69 -21.49 6.62
C ILE A 60 2.85 -22.66 7.10
#